data_AF-Q11ES5-F1
#
_entry.id   AF-Q11ES5-F1
#
_cell.length_a   1.000
_cell.length_b   1.000
_cell.length_c   1.000
_cell.angle_alpha   90.00
_cell.angle_beta   90.00
_cell.angle_gamma   90.00
#
_symmetry.space_group_name_H-M   'P 1'
#
loop_
_entity.id
_entity.type
_entity.pdbx_description
1 polymer ?
#
loop_
_entity_poly.entity_id
_entity_poly.type
_entity_poly.pdbx_seq_one_letter_code
_entity_poly.pdbx_strand_id
1 'polypeptide(L)'
;MIDPKKLLEGFLGSRTSGSPLGGQADKLTRFAKDNPIATGAIVAALLGTGTGRKLAKNALKVGGMAAIAGLAYKAYQDYQAGKRPGEGVKEGTLLPPPQDTGFNPALAPQGEDQFALTLVRAMIAAARADGHIDETERRKISERLKSSGIDEEVESFLIEELGRPVDVDALIGAAQTEEQRVELYTASRLAIEPRTRAERGYLDMLAGRLNLPDALVDHIEATVAETVSV
;
A
#
# COMPACT_ATOMS: atom_id res chain seq x y z
N MET A 1 -34.31 13.46 37.73
CA MET A 1 -33.13 14.35 37.70
C MET A 1 -32.16 13.79 36.69
N ILE A 2 -31.85 14.56 35.64
CA ILE A 2 -30.85 14.18 34.63
C ILE A 2 -29.47 14.43 35.24
N ASP A 3 -28.61 13.42 35.26
CA ASP A 3 -27.25 13.52 35.81
C ASP A 3 -26.34 14.25 34.80
N PRO A 4 -25.88 15.48 35.09
CA PRO A 4 -25.07 16.27 34.16
C PRO A 4 -23.74 15.58 33.85
N LYS A 5 -23.21 14.74 34.75
CA LYS A 5 -21.97 14.00 34.53
C LYS A 5 -22.15 12.89 33.49
N LYS A 6 -23.30 12.18 33.50
CA LYS A 6 -23.61 11.16 32.49
C LYS A 6 -23.87 11.74 31.10
N LEU A 7 -24.41 12.96 31.02
CA LEU A 7 -24.54 13.67 29.75
C LEU A 7 -23.19 14.17 29.22
N LEU A 8 -22.29 14.61 30.08
CA LEU A 8 -20.92 15.00 29.71
C LEU A 8 -20.06 13.79 29.31
N GLU A 9 -20.16 12.67 30.01
CA GLU A 9 -19.51 11.41 29.61
C GLU A 9 -20.08 10.85 28.29
N GLY A 10 -21.38 10.96 28.06
CA GLY A 10 -21.99 10.59 26.77
C GLY A 10 -21.58 11.51 25.61
N PHE A 11 -21.31 12.78 25.88
CA PHE A 11 -20.92 13.77 24.87
C PHE A 11 -19.40 13.84 24.63
N LEU A 12 -18.58 13.46 25.63
CA LEU A 12 -17.13 13.32 25.53
C LEU A 12 -16.72 11.90 25.09
N GLY A 13 -17.53 10.87 25.37
CA GLY A 13 -17.34 9.50 24.95
C GLY A 13 -17.86 9.17 23.54
N SER A 14 -18.71 10.02 22.95
CA SER A 14 -19.19 9.87 21.56
C SER A 14 -18.56 10.87 20.58
N ARG A 15 -17.52 11.59 21.01
CA ARG A 15 -16.61 12.34 20.14
C ARG A 15 -15.17 11.93 20.38
N THR A 16 -14.90 10.63 20.29
CA THR A 16 -13.62 10.23 19.73
C THR A 16 -13.68 10.58 18.25
N SER A 17 -12.72 11.41 17.85
CA SER A 17 -12.42 11.81 16.49
C SER A 17 -12.17 10.58 15.61
N GLY A 18 -13.23 9.89 15.21
CA GLY A 18 -13.22 9.03 14.04
C GLY A 18 -13.33 9.94 12.83
N SER A 19 -12.20 10.36 12.27
CA SER A 19 -12.21 10.94 10.94
C SER A 19 -13.01 10.00 10.02
N PRO A 20 -13.82 10.49 9.06
CA PRO A 20 -14.48 9.62 8.07
C PRO A 20 -13.48 8.67 7.34
N LEU A 21 -12.20 9.04 7.32
CA LEU A 21 -11.05 8.24 6.88
C LEU A 21 -10.76 6.98 7.74
N GLY A 22 -11.15 6.98 9.02
CA GLY A 22 -11.04 5.86 9.95
C GLY A 22 -11.92 4.68 9.55
N GLY A 23 -13.22 4.92 9.42
CA GLY A 23 -14.18 3.86 9.08
C GLY A 23 -13.97 3.26 7.69
N GLN A 24 -13.40 4.00 6.74
CA GLN A 24 -13.11 3.50 5.40
C GLN A 24 -11.87 2.59 5.38
N ALA A 25 -10.83 2.94 6.16
CA ALA A 25 -9.64 2.12 6.32
C ALA A 25 -9.98 0.74 6.92
N ASP A 26 -10.71 0.72 8.03
CA ASP A 26 -11.11 -0.51 8.73
C ASP A 26 -11.94 -1.44 7.83
N LYS A 27 -12.84 -0.87 7.01
CA LYS A 27 -13.66 -1.61 6.06
C LYS A 27 -12.83 -2.20 4.93
N LEU A 28 -11.91 -1.43 4.35
CA LEU A 28 -11.01 -1.91 3.30
C LEU A 28 -10.15 -3.07 3.82
N THR A 29 -9.55 -2.94 5.01
CA THR A 29 -8.74 -4.01 5.60
C THR A 29 -9.58 -5.24 5.92
N ARG A 30 -10.78 -5.07 6.50
CA ARG A 30 -11.69 -6.19 6.79
C ARG A 30 -12.12 -6.92 5.52
N PHE A 31 -12.52 -6.17 4.49
CA PHE A 31 -12.83 -6.75 3.18
C PHE A 31 -11.63 -7.55 2.64
N ALA A 32 -10.42 -7.00 2.76
CA ALA A 32 -9.21 -7.68 2.29
C ALA A 32 -8.91 -8.99 3.02
N LYS A 33 -9.14 -9.01 4.34
CA LYS A 33 -9.01 -10.20 5.21
C LYS A 33 -10.05 -11.27 4.84
N ASP A 34 -11.29 -10.85 4.60
CA ASP A 34 -12.41 -11.76 4.33
C ASP A 34 -12.46 -12.23 2.86
N ASN A 35 -11.89 -11.45 1.93
CA ASN A 35 -11.97 -11.68 0.48
C ASN A 35 -10.61 -11.58 -0.22
N PRO A 36 -9.65 -12.49 0.05
CA PRO A 36 -8.32 -12.44 -0.55
C PRO A 36 -8.35 -12.56 -2.08
N ILE A 37 -9.29 -13.32 -2.65
CA ILE A 37 -9.46 -13.48 -4.11
C ILE A 37 -9.89 -12.16 -4.76
N ALA A 38 -10.94 -11.54 -4.22
CA ALA A 38 -11.42 -10.26 -4.73
C ALA A 38 -10.35 -9.16 -4.57
N THR A 39 -9.60 -9.17 -3.46
CA THR A 39 -8.48 -8.24 -3.21
C THR A 39 -7.37 -8.38 -4.25
N GLY A 40 -7.00 -9.61 -4.61
CA GLY A 40 -6.07 -9.85 -5.71
C GLY A 40 -6.60 -9.31 -7.04
N ALA A 41 -7.88 -9.52 -7.33
CA ALA A 41 -8.52 -8.99 -8.54
C ALA A 41 -8.58 -7.46 -8.57
N ILE A 42 -8.82 -6.80 -7.43
CA ILE A 42 -8.80 -5.34 -7.28
C ILE A 42 -7.41 -4.79 -7.57
N VAL A 43 -6.37 -5.35 -6.97
CA VAL A 43 -4.98 -4.95 -7.22
C VAL A 43 -4.63 -5.13 -8.70
N ALA A 44 -5.04 -6.24 -9.31
CA ALA A 44 -4.84 -6.46 -10.75
C ALA A 44 -5.62 -5.45 -11.61
N ALA A 45 -6.85 -5.12 -11.22
CA ALA A 45 -7.72 -4.20 -11.94
C ALA A 45 -7.23 -2.74 -11.87
N LEU A 46 -6.82 -2.30 -10.69
CA LEU A 46 -6.29 -0.96 -10.41
C LEU A 46 -4.95 -0.75 -11.09
N LEU A 47 -4.05 -1.72 -10.98
CA LEU A 47 -2.70 -1.56 -11.49
C LEU A 47 -2.63 -1.80 -12.99
N GLY A 48 -3.39 -2.76 -13.53
CA GLY A 48 -3.36 -3.08 -14.97
C GLY A 48 -2.00 -3.51 -15.53
N THR A 49 -0.94 -3.49 -14.72
CA THR A 49 0.45 -3.77 -15.09
C THR A 49 0.76 -5.27 -15.04
N GLY A 50 1.87 -5.68 -15.67
CA GLY A 50 2.39 -7.04 -15.54
C GLY A 50 2.73 -7.36 -14.08
N THR A 51 3.35 -6.39 -13.38
CA THR A 51 3.60 -6.42 -11.95
C THR A 51 2.34 -6.66 -11.11
N GLY A 52 1.27 -5.87 -11.33
CA GLY A 52 0.05 -5.98 -10.53
C GLY A 52 -0.64 -7.34 -10.65
N ARG A 53 -0.64 -7.95 -11.85
CA ARG A 53 -1.20 -9.29 -12.06
C ARG A 53 -0.41 -10.39 -11.35
N LYS A 54 0.93 -10.27 -11.29
CA LYS A 54 1.78 -11.23 -10.58
C LYS A 54 1.68 -11.04 -9.06
N LEU A 55 1.62 -9.80 -8.60
CA LEU A 55 1.35 -9.50 -7.20
C LEU A 55 0.00 -10.09 -6.76
N ALA A 56 -1.05 -9.96 -7.58
CA ALA A 56 -2.35 -10.56 -7.31
C ALA A 56 -2.27 -12.07 -7.05
N LYS A 57 -1.52 -12.83 -7.88
CA LYS A 57 -1.33 -14.27 -7.70
C LYS A 57 -0.68 -14.64 -6.36
N ASN A 58 0.24 -13.81 -5.86
CA ASN A 58 0.96 -14.04 -4.61
C ASN A 58 0.22 -13.47 -3.38
N ALA A 59 -0.52 -12.37 -3.54
CA ALA A 59 -1.35 -11.76 -2.51
C ALA A 59 -2.46 -12.70 -2.02
N LEU A 60 -2.92 -13.64 -2.87
CA LEU A 60 -3.86 -14.70 -2.49
C LEU A 60 -3.37 -15.58 -1.33
N LYS A 61 -2.05 -15.73 -1.16
CA LYS A 61 -1.46 -16.66 -0.19
C LYS A 61 -1.07 -16.00 1.14
N VAL A 62 -0.69 -14.71 1.10
CA VAL A 62 -0.04 -14.02 2.23
C VAL A 62 -0.81 -12.76 2.66
N GLY A 63 -1.76 -12.28 1.85
CA GLY A 63 -2.42 -10.99 2.04
C GLY A 63 -1.58 -9.85 1.47
N GLY A 64 -2.24 -8.84 0.86
CA GLY A 64 -1.56 -7.78 0.12
C GLY A 64 -0.58 -6.95 0.95
N MET A 65 -0.97 -6.58 2.18
CA MET A 65 -0.12 -5.83 3.09
C MET A 65 1.09 -6.63 3.57
N ALA A 66 0.88 -7.86 4.05
CA ALA A 66 1.98 -8.70 4.52
C ALA A 66 2.94 -9.08 3.38
N ALA A 67 2.46 -9.15 2.14
CA ALA A 67 3.31 -9.29 0.96
C ALA A 67 4.23 -8.07 0.74
N ILE A 68 3.69 -6.85 0.83
CA ILE A 68 4.50 -5.60 0.74
C ILE A 68 5.51 -5.57 1.89
N ALA A 69 5.04 -5.79 3.12
CA ALA A 69 5.86 -5.77 4.32
C ALA A 69 6.99 -6.82 4.28
N GLY A 70 6.69 -8.02 3.76
CA GLY A 70 7.66 -9.09 3.58
C GLY A 70 8.76 -8.76 2.58
N LEU A 71 8.39 -8.14 1.44
CA LEU A 71 9.36 -7.66 0.45
C LEU A 71 10.24 -6.55 1.00
N ALA A 72 9.62 -5.56 1.65
CA ALA A 72 10.29 -4.44 2.28
C ALA A 72 11.28 -4.93 3.36
N TYR A 73 10.84 -5.83 4.23
CA TYR A 73 11.67 -6.44 5.26
C TYR A 73 12.85 -7.21 4.65
N LYS A 74 12.63 -8.03 3.62
CA LYS A 74 13.70 -8.79 2.96
C LYS A 74 14.76 -7.86 2.36
N ALA A 75 14.33 -6.84 1.63
CA ALA A 75 15.23 -5.86 1.03
C ALA A 75 16.05 -5.13 2.10
N TYR A 76 15.39 -4.69 3.16
CA TYR A 76 16.02 -4.02 4.29
C TYR A 76 17.02 -4.92 5.03
N GLN A 77 16.65 -6.19 5.27
CA GLN A 77 17.51 -7.16 5.92
C GLN A 77 18.78 -7.46 5.10
N ASP A 78 18.65 -7.62 3.78
CA ASP A 78 19.81 -7.87 2.92
C ASP A 78 20.74 -6.66 2.83
N TYR A 79 20.17 -5.45 2.76
CA TYR A 79 20.91 -4.20 2.83
C TYR A 79 21.71 -4.10 4.13
N GLN A 80 21.06 -4.32 5.27
CA GLN A 80 21.72 -4.29 6.59
C GLN A 80 22.79 -5.39 6.75
N ALA A 81 22.62 -6.52 6.05
CA ALA A 81 23.59 -7.60 6.02
C ALA A 81 24.77 -7.35 5.05
N GLY A 82 24.80 -6.23 4.33
CA GLY A 82 25.85 -5.89 3.36
C GLY A 82 25.92 -6.82 2.15
N LYS A 83 24.80 -7.47 1.81
CA LYS A 83 24.70 -8.32 0.60
C LYS A 83 24.63 -7.45 -0.65
N ARG A 84 24.77 -8.06 -1.82
CA ARG A 84 24.49 -7.37 -3.08
C ARG A 84 22.98 -7.30 -3.33
N PRO A 85 22.46 -6.25 -4.00
CA PRO A 85 21.09 -6.23 -4.47
C PRO A 85 20.76 -7.48 -5.31
N GLY A 86 19.61 -8.11 -5.03
CA GLY A 86 19.18 -9.36 -5.68
C GLY A 86 19.84 -10.64 -5.14
N GLU A 87 20.84 -10.53 -4.26
CA GLU A 87 21.54 -11.69 -3.74
C GLU A 87 20.71 -12.45 -2.69
N GLY A 88 20.26 -13.66 -3.02
CA GLY A 88 19.58 -14.56 -2.09
C GLY A 88 18.08 -14.30 -1.95
N VAL A 89 17.45 -13.63 -2.91
CA VAL A 89 16.00 -13.72 -3.13
C VAL A 89 15.74 -15.08 -3.78
N LYS A 90 15.27 -16.05 -2.99
CA LYS A 90 14.89 -17.36 -3.51
C LYS A 90 13.48 -17.27 -4.10
N GLU A 91 13.30 -17.87 -5.27
CA GLU A 91 12.08 -17.84 -6.07
C GLU A 91 10.78 -17.98 -5.26
N GLY A 92 9.84 -17.08 -5.55
CA GLY A 92 8.40 -17.36 -5.46
C GLY A 92 7.77 -17.45 -4.07
N THR A 93 8.52 -17.20 -2.99
CA THR A 93 7.93 -17.24 -1.64
C THR A 93 8.02 -15.86 -0.99
N LEU A 94 6.96 -15.08 -1.15
CA LEU A 94 6.67 -13.96 -0.26
C LEU A 94 6.40 -14.54 1.13
N LEU A 95 7.20 -14.16 2.11
CA LEU A 95 6.97 -14.52 3.50
C LEU A 95 6.54 -13.28 4.27
N PRO A 96 5.55 -13.37 5.17
CA PRO A 96 5.26 -12.26 6.06
C PRO A 96 6.52 -11.92 6.89
N PRO A 97 6.72 -10.65 7.25
CA PRO A 97 7.82 -10.28 8.11
C PRO A 97 7.67 -10.93 9.49
N PRO A 98 8.78 -11.13 10.23
CA PRO A 98 8.71 -11.59 11.61
C PRO A 98 7.87 -10.65 12.48
N GLN A 99 7.09 -11.21 13.40
CA GLN A 99 6.07 -10.51 14.19
C GLN A 99 6.66 -9.45 15.15
N ASP A 100 7.93 -9.58 15.50
CA ASP A 100 8.69 -8.75 16.42
C ASP A 100 9.47 -7.62 15.72
N THR A 101 9.24 -7.41 14.43
CA THR A 101 9.91 -6.37 13.63
C THR A 101 9.00 -5.17 13.38
N GLY A 102 9.60 -4.00 13.12
CA GLY A 102 8.87 -2.79 12.74
C GLY A 102 8.09 -2.87 11.41
N PHE A 103 8.27 -3.96 10.65
CA PHE A 103 7.50 -4.28 9.45
C PHE A 103 6.20 -5.04 9.75
N ASN A 104 5.95 -5.44 11.01
CA ASN A 104 4.66 -6.02 11.36
C ASN A 104 3.55 -4.94 11.27
N PRO A 105 2.56 -5.08 10.37
CA PRO A 105 1.52 -4.06 10.21
C PRO A 105 0.72 -3.78 11.50
N ALA A 106 0.63 -4.77 12.39
CA ALA A 106 -0.03 -4.63 13.68
C ALA A 106 0.71 -3.67 14.65
N LEU A 107 1.97 -3.35 14.38
CA LEU A 107 2.79 -2.44 15.18
C LEU A 107 2.84 -1.01 14.60
N ALA A 108 2.10 -0.72 13.53
CA ALA A 108 2.04 0.62 12.95
C ALA A 108 1.56 1.65 13.99
N PRO A 109 2.30 2.76 14.24
CA PRO A 109 1.94 3.76 15.26
C PRO A 109 0.54 4.39 15.08
N GLN A 110 0.10 4.52 13.83
CA GLN A 110 -1.20 5.04 13.42
C GLN A 110 -2.30 3.97 13.35
N GLY A 111 -1.97 2.70 13.62
CA GLY A 111 -2.83 1.54 13.44
C GLY A 111 -2.68 0.88 12.07
N GLU A 112 -2.88 -0.44 12.03
CA GLU A 112 -2.77 -1.29 10.83
C GLU A 112 -3.58 -0.72 9.66
N ASP A 113 -4.85 -0.38 9.91
CA ASP A 113 -5.79 0.03 8.87
C ASP A 113 -5.42 1.38 8.23
N GLN A 114 -4.99 2.35 9.04
CA GLN A 114 -4.54 3.65 8.54
C GLN A 114 -3.28 3.54 7.68
N PHE A 115 -2.34 2.67 8.08
CA PHE A 115 -1.15 2.46 7.29
C PHE A 115 -1.46 1.67 6.00
N ALA A 116 -2.37 0.69 6.05
CA ALA A 116 -2.88 0.00 4.86
C ALA A 116 -3.42 0.98 3.82
N LEU A 117 -4.25 1.91 4.29
CA LEU A 117 -4.82 2.96 3.45
C LEU A 117 -3.73 3.83 2.82
N THR A 118 -2.69 4.15 3.59
CA THR A 118 -1.54 4.92 3.11
C THR A 118 -0.81 4.19 1.98
N LEU A 119 -0.58 2.88 2.11
CA LEU A 119 0.06 2.07 1.07
C LEU A 119 -0.78 2.03 -0.21
N VAL A 120 -2.10 1.88 -0.10
CA VAL A 120 -3.01 1.91 -1.26
C VAL A 120 -2.95 3.25 -1.97
N ARG A 121 -2.94 4.36 -1.23
CA ARG A 121 -2.78 5.70 -1.81
C ARG A 121 -1.42 5.89 -2.49
N ALA A 122 -0.35 5.36 -1.91
CA ALA A 122 0.98 5.40 -2.51
C ALA A 122 1.03 4.61 -3.83
N MET A 123 0.37 3.45 -3.89
CA MET A 123 0.22 2.67 -5.13
C MET A 123 -0.57 3.43 -6.19
N ILE A 124 -1.68 4.06 -5.84
CA ILE A 124 -2.49 4.88 -6.75
C ILE A 124 -1.68 6.09 -7.25
N ALA A 125 -0.96 6.77 -6.36
CA ALA A 125 -0.09 7.89 -6.70
C ALA A 125 0.99 7.49 -7.70
N ALA A 126 1.64 6.36 -7.47
CA ALA A 126 2.64 5.79 -8.37
C ALA A 126 2.03 5.46 -9.74
N ALA A 127 0.89 4.76 -9.77
CA ALA A 127 0.19 4.40 -10.99
C ALA A 127 -0.25 5.62 -11.83
N ARG A 128 -0.29 6.81 -11.24
CA ARG A 128 -0.63 8.08 -11.90
C ARG A 128 0.57 8.91 -12.32
N ALA A 129 1.79 8.48 -12.02
CA ALA A 129 3.01 9.28 -12.20
C ALA A 129 3.23 9.75 -13.65
N ASP A 130 2.73 9.00 -14.63
CA ASP A 130 2.83 9.34 -16.06
C ASP A 130 1.68 10.24 -16.56
N GLY A 131 0.69 10.52 -15.70
CA GLY A 131 -0.43 11.42 -15.98
C GLY A 131 -1.63 10.76 -16.69
N HIS A 132 -1.68 9.44 -16.86
CA HIS A 132 -2.63 8.81 -17.79
C HIS A 132 -4.00 8.36 -17.25
N ILE A 133 -4.30 8.50 -15.95
CA ILE A 133 -5.65 8.13 -15.45
C ILE A 133 -6.69 9.18 -15.88
N ASP A 134 -7.14 9.04 -17.11
CA ASP A 134 -8.26 9.78 -17.69
C ASP A 134 -9.61 9.17 -17.29
N GLU A 135 -10.70 9.84 -17.68
CA GLU A 135 -12.06 9.41 -17.36
C GLU A 135 -12.41 8.04 -17.97
N THR A 136 -11.77 7.66 -19.08
CA THR A 136 -11.97 6.35 -19.72
C THR A 136 -11.30 5.25 -18.90
N GLU A 137 -10.09 5.47 -18.41
CA GLU A 137 -9.41 4.56 -17.49
C GLU A 137 -10.15 4.41 -16.17
N ARG A 138 -10.65 5.51 -15.59
CA ARG A 138 -11.47 5.45 -14.36
C ARG A 138 -12.70 4.58 -14.55
N ARG A 139 -13.41 4.73 -15.67
CA ARG A 139 -14.58 3.89 -15.97
C ARG A 139 -14.21 2.41 -16.09
N LYS A 140 -13.14 2.10 -16.81
CA LYS A 140 -12.64 0.72 -16.95
C LYS A 140 -12.25 0.12 -15.60
N ILE A 141 -11.62 0.92 -14.73
CA ILE A 141 -11.28 0.50 -13.36
C ILE A 141 -12.57 0.22 -12.57
N SER A 142 -13.56 1.13 -12.57
CA SER A 142 -14.85 0.90 -11.90
C SER A 142 -15.55 -0.37 -12.40
N GLU A 143 -15.64 -0.58 -13.71
CA GLU A 143 -16.25 -1.78 -14.28
C GLU A 143 -15.54 -3.06 -13.81
N ARG A 144 -14.19 -3.04 -13.75
CA ARG A 144 -13.41 -4.17 -13.23
C ARG A 144 -13.62 -4.37 -11.73
N LEU A 145 -13.66 -3.30 -10.94
CA LEU A 145 -13.93 -3.36 -9.51
C LEU A 145 -15.31 -3.98 -9.25
N LYS A 146 -16.36 -3.53 -9.95
CA LYS A 146 -17.71 -4.14 -9.89
C LYS A 146 -17.68 -5.63 -10.19
N SER A 147 -16.95 -6.02 -11.24
CA SER A 147 -16.83 -7.43 -11.63
C SER A 147 -16.05 -8.30 -10.64
N SER A 148 -15.30 -7.69 -9.71
CA SER A 148 -14.48 -8.41 -8.72
C SER A 148 -15.27 -8.86 -7.48
N GLY A 149 -16.53 -8.45 -7.34
CA GLY A 149 -17.35 -8.74 -6.16
C GLY A 149 -16.94 -7.93 -4.93
N ILE A 150 -16.31 -6.76 -5.15
CA ILE A 150 -15.98 -5.82 -4.08
C ILE A 150 -17.25 -5.24 -3.46
N ASP A 151 -17.17 -4.94 -2.16
CA ASP A 151 -18.20 -4.16 -1.48
C ASP A 151 -18.36 -2.77 -2.12
N GLU A 152 -19.60 -2.30 -2.27
CA GLU A 152 -19.94 -1.06 -2.96
C GLU A 152 -19.34 0.18 -2.28
N GLU A 153 -19.20 0.17 -0.96
CA GLU A 153 -18.58 1.28 -0.22
C GLU A 153 -17.07 1.32 -0.46
N VAL A 154 -16.43 0.15 -0.54
CA VAL A 154 -15.00 0.04 -0.85
C VAL A 154 -14.72 0.42 -2.30
N GLU A 155 -15.60 0.03 -3.24
CA GLU A 155 -15.52 0.51 -4.63
C GLU A 155 -15.61 2.03 -4.68
N SER A 156 -16.65 2.59 -4.05
CA SER A 156 -16.90 4.03 -4.04
C SER A 156 -15.71 4.80 -3.49
N PHE A 157 -15.11 4.29 -2.40
CA PHE A 157 -13.89 4.83 -1.83
C PHE A 157 -12.72 4.82 -2.83
N LEU A 158 -12.44 3.68 -3.48
CA LEU A 158 -11.33 3.57 -4.44
C LEU A 158 -11.53 4.50 -5.65
N ILE A 159 -12.76 4.61 -6.15
CA ILE A 159 -13.11 5.52 -7.26
C ILE A 159 -12.97 6.98 -6.85
N GLU A 160 -13.42 7.35 -5.64
CA GLU A 160 -13.22 8.69 -5.10
C GLU A 160 -11.72 9.00 -4.99
N GLU A 161 -10.92 8.09 -4.43
CA GLU A 161 -9.49 8.28 -4.22
C GLU A 161 -8.71 8.40 -5.54
N LEU A 162 -9.06 7.61 -6.57
CA LEU A 162 -8.56 7.78 -7.94
C LEU A 162 -8.90 9.16 -8.52
N GLY A 163 -9.99 9.76 -8.03
CA GLY A 163 -10.49 11.07 -8.38
C GLY A 163 -9.68 12.24 -7.84
N ARG A 164 -9.10 12.09 -6.64
CA ARG A 164 -8.49 13.17 -5.87
C ARG A 164 -7.14 13.58 -6.42
N PRO A 165 -6.71 14.85 -6.29
CA PRO A 165 -5.30 15.21 -6.51
C PRO A 165 -4.38 14.40 -5.60
N VAL A 166 -3.23 13.96 -6.12
CA VAL A 166 -2.23 13.25 -5.31
C VAL A 166 -1.55 14.26 -4.39
N ASP A 167 -1.67 14.06 -3.07
CA ASP A 167 -0.93 14.80 -2.06
C ASP A 167 0.31 14.00 -1.64
N VAL A 168 1.42 14.26 -2.32
CA VAL A 168 2.70 13.56 -2.07
C VAL A 168 3.25 13.90 -0.68
N ASP A 169 3.07 15.13 -0.20
CA ASP A 169 3.55 15.56 1.10
C ASP A 169 2.84 14.81 2.23
N ALA A 170 1.52 14.63 2.11
CA ALA A 170 0.73 13.83 3.05
C ALA A 170 1.16 12.36 3.05
N LEU A 171 1.46 11.77 1.88
CA LEU A 171 1.94 10.38 1.78
C LEU A 171 3.27 10.19 2.49
N ILE A 172 4.23 11.08 2.27
CA ILE A 172 5.54 11.03 2.92
C ILE A 172 5.40 11.20 4.43
N GLY A 173 4.57 12.17 4.86
CA GLY A 173 4.33 12.44 6.28
C GLY A 173 3.60 11.30 7.02
N ALA A 174 2.87 10.46 6.29
CA ALA A 174 2.19 9.30 6.87
C ALA A 174 3.13 8.12 7.17
N ALA A 175 4.34 8.08 6.60
CA ALA A 175 5.36 7.09 6.92
C ALA A 175 6.20 7.55 8.13
N GLN A 176 5.82 7.12 9.32
CA GLN A 176 6.35 7.63 10.59
C GLN A 176 7.64 6.94 11.04
N THR A 177 7.88 5.70 10.61
CA THR A 177 9.07 4.92 10.95
C THR A 177 9.96 4.67 9.74
N GLU A 178 11.19 4.20 9.95
CA GLU A 178 12.08 3.82 8.85
C GLU A 178 11.49 2.68 8.02
N GLU A 179 10.94 1.67 8.68
CA GLU A 179 10.28 0.53 8.06
C GLU A 179 9.10 0.97 7.19
N GLN A 180 8.26 1.88 7.70
CA GLN A 180 7.13 2.41 6.92
C GLN A 180 7.58 3.18 5.68
N ARG A 181 8.73 3.86 5.72
CA ARG A 181 9.30 4.53 4.53
C ARG A 181 9.75 3.51 3.49
N VAL A 182 10.38 2.42 3.93
CA VAL A 182 10.75 1.30 3.05
C VAL A 182 9.50 0.64 2.44
N GLU A 183 8.47 0.38 3.24
CA GLU A 183 7.20 -0.22 2.79
C GLU A 183 6.45 0.68 1.80
N LEU A 184 6.42 2.00 2.05
CA LEU A 184 5.75 2.96 1.18
C LEU A 184 6.44 3.07 -0.20
N TYR A 185 7.78 3.07 -0.22
CA TYR A 185 8.54 2.98 -1.48
C TYR A 185 8.30 1.63 -2.18
N THR A 186 8.33 0.52 -1.43
CA THR A 186 8.10 -0.82 -1.96
C THR A 186 6.72 -0.95 -2.61
N ALA A 187 5.67 -0.45 -1.94
CA ALA A 187 4.31 -0.41 -2.47
C ALA A 187 4.23 0.41 -3.77
N SER A 188 4.83 1.59 -3.77
CA SER A 188 4.89 2.45 -4.96
C SER A 188 5.61 1.76 -6.13
N ARG A 189 6.78 1.14 -5.86
CA ARG A 189 7.56 0.40 -6.86
C ARG A 189 6.80 -0.81 -7.41
N LEU A 190 5.96 -1.46 -6.61
CA LEU A 190 5.10 -2.56 -7.03
C LEU A 190 3.94 -2.10 -7.92
N ALA A 191 3.48 -0.86 -7.79
CA ALA A 191 2.37 -0.37 -8.58
C ALA A 191 2.74 -0.14 -10.05
N ILE A 192 3.99 0.23 -10.32
CA ILE A 192 4.47 0.64 -11.64
C ILE A 192 5.66 -0.18 -12.14
N GLU A 193 5.79 -0.26 -13.46
CA GLU A 193 7.00 -0.73 -14.12
C GLU A 193 7.67 0.51 -14.72
N PRO A 194 8.77 1.03 -14.16
CA PRO A 194 9.32 2.33 -14.54
C PRO A 194 9.94 2.28 -15.96
N ARG A 195 9.08 2.32 -16.97
CA ARG A 195 9.41 2.25 -18.40
C ARG A 195 9.47 3.64 -19.01
N THR A 196 8.81 4.62 -18.38
CA THR A 196 8.84 6.02 -18.76
C THR A 196 9.74 6.83 -17.83
N ARG A 197 10.20 8.00 -18.32
CA ARG A 197 10.95 8.95 -17.48
C ARG A 197 10.10 9.54 -16.35
N ALA A 198 8.79 9.64 -16.55
CA ALA A 198 7.87 10.16 -15.55
C ALA A 198 7.76 9.20 -14.35
N GLU A 199 7.55 7.90 -14.63
CA GLU A 199 7.52 6.85 -13.60
C GLU A 199 8.83 6.74 -12.83
N ARG A 200 9.98 6.75 -13.54
CA ARG A 200 11.29 6.73 -12.88
C ARG A 200 11.50 7.98 -12.02
N GLY A 201 11.18 9.16 -12.56
CA GLY A 201 11.29 10.42 -11.83
C GLY A 201 10.40 10.48 -10.58
N TYR A 202 9.21 9.87 -10.61
CA TYR A 202 8.36 9.74 -9.42
C TYR A 202 9.02 8.89 -8.35
N LEU A 203 9.60 7.74 -8.70
CA LEU A 203 10.31 6.89 -7.75
C LEU A 203 11.55 7.59 -7.17
N ASP A 204 12.34 8.26 -8.01
CA ASP A 204 13.52 9.02 -7.55
C ASP A 204 13.13 10.13 -6.58
N MET A 205 12.08 10.89 -6.91
CA MET A 205 11.52 11.91 -6.02
C MET A 205 11.07 11.29 -4.69
N LEU A 206 10.33 10.18 -4.75
CA LEU A 206 9.80 9.52 -3.56
C LEU A 206 10.93 9.01 -2.65
N ALA A 207 11.94 8.34 -3.21
CA ALA A 207 13.11 7.87 -2.47
C ALA A 207 13.85 9.00 -1.76
N GLY A 208 14.14 10.09 -2.48
CA GLY A 208 14.82 11.25 -1.90
C GLY A 208 13.99 11.93 -0.80
N ARG A 209 12.68 12.04 -0.99
CA ARG A 209 11.75 12.65 -0.02
C ARG A 209 11.52 11.79 1.22
N LEU A 210 11.61 10.47 1.08
CA LEU A 210 11.60 9.51 2.20
C LEU A 210 12.98 9.38 2.87
N ASN A 211 14.00 10.06 2.36
CA ASN A 211 15.37 9.99 2.84
C ASN A 211 15.90 8.54 2.90
N LEU A 212 15.60 7.76 1.86
CA LEU A 212 16.10 6.39 1.73
C LEU A 212 17.52 6.42 1.13
N PRO A 213 18.49 5.68 1.70
CA PRO A 213 19.81 5.54 1.09
C PRO A 213 19.72 4.89 -0.30
N ASP A 214 20.50 5.40 -1.27
CA ASP A 214 20.51 4.86 -2.65
C ASP A 214 20.74 3.35 -2.68
N ALA A 215 21.67 2.85 -1.87
CA ALA A 215 21.93 1.41 -1.77
C ALA A 215 20.70 0.62 -1.28
N LEU A 216 19.93 1.15 -0.32
CA LEU A 216 18.70 0.51 0.13
C LEU A 216 17.63 0.53 -0.97
N VAL A 217 17.53 1.63 -1.73
CA VAL A 217 16.64 1.71 -2.90
C VAL A 217 16.97 0.63 -3.92
N ASP A 218 18.25 0.41 -4.22
CA ASP A 218 18.71 -0.66 -5.13
C ASP A 218 18.28 -2.05 -4.63
N HIS A 219 18.37 -2.30 -3.32
CA HIS A 219 17.90 -3.55 -2.72
C HIS A 219 16.39 -3.74 -2.88
N ILE A 220 15.59 -2.69 -2.65
CA ILE A 220 14.13 -2.76 -2.81
C ILE A 220 13.77 -3.02 -4.26
N GLU A 221 14.38 -2.28 -5.20
CA GLU A 221 14.12 -2.44 -6.63
C GLU A 221 14.47 -3.84 -7.14
N ALA A 222 15.63 -4.38 -6.74
CA ALA A 222 16.03 -5.73 -7.10
C ALA A 222 15.06 -6.78 -6.54
N THR A 223 14.71 -6.67 -5.25
CA THR A 223 13.79 -7.60 -4.57
C THR A 223 12.41 -7.61 -5.24
N VAL A 224 11.89 -6.44 -5.61
CA VAL A 224 10.62 -6.33 -6.35
C VAL A 224 10.76 -6.89 -7.76
N ALA A 225 11.82 -6.56 -8.50
CA ALA A 225 12.01 -7.01 -9.88
C ALA A 225 12.10 -8.54 -10.00
N GLU A 226 12.81 -9.19 -9.08
CA GLU A 226 12.96 -10.65 -9.05
C GLU A 226 11.64 -11.36 -8.72
N THR A 227 10.86 -10.79 -7.80
CA THR A 227 9.53 -11.30 -7.45
C THR A 227 8.55 -11.25 -8.64
N VAL A 228 8.75 -10.28 -9.53
CA VAL A 228 7.87 -10.01 -10.68
C VAL A 228 8.37 -10.69 -11.96
N SER A 229 9.60 -11.17 -12.01
CA SER A 229 10.15 -11.80 -13.23
C SER A 229 9.76 -13.27 -13.40
N VAL A 230 9.21 -13.91 -12.36
CA VAL A 230 8.71 -15.31 -12.36
C VAL A 230 7.22 -15.37 -12.69
#